data_AF-A0A8J7DLF8-F1
#
_entry.id   AF-A0A8J7DLF8-F1
#
_cell.length_a   1.000
_cell.length_b   1.000
_cell.length_c   1.000
_cell.angle_alpha   90.00
_cell.angle_beta   90.00
_cell.angle_gamma   90.00
#
_symmetry.space_group_name_H-M   'P 1'
#
loop_
_entity.id
_entity.type
_entity.pdbx_description
1 polymer ?
#
loop_
_entity_poly.entity_id
_entity_poly.type
_entity_poly.pdbx_seq_one_letter_code
_entity_poly.pdbx_strand_id
1 'polypeptide(L)'
;MQGKKVLIATKTYPSISTKYRETVCTAGILLSEDEKPQQWIRIYPIPFRYMDYDKRYPRWSIIRAEISKDEKDSRLESFRANHSTIEIIRKINTSNNWQERKSLLLPLKFDSIKQIKEQNKSLGIIKPQRIKRYYCKPTEREWQPKQQAVLDQLDLFEESIDLEKIPYQFGYEFTDEAGDQHKCSISDWEIMQLYRSCRDNSQASNLLAKEQESLNKVKQKLEGFIVDNDLHFIVGNLKNHRNSFMIIGLFYPKLVQLEQLSLF
;
A
#
# COMPACT_ATOMS: atom_id res chain seq x y z
N MET A 1 13.31 -21.75 13.18
CA MET A 1 12.61 -22.36 12.03
C MET A 1 13.19 -21.74 10.76
N GLN A 2 13.12 -22.37 9.58
CA GLN A 2 13.57 -21.69 8.36
C GLN A 2 12.59 -20.56 8.03
N GLY A 3 13.08 -19.31 7.98
CA GLY A 3 12.25 -18.13 7.71
C GLY A 3 11.61 -18.20 6.32
N LYS A 4 10.42 -17.61 6.16
CA LYS A 4 9.70 -17.62 4.88
C LYS A 4 10.05 -16.39 4.05
N LYS A 5 10.07 -16.56 2.71
CA LYS A 5 10.29 -15.47 1.77
C LYS A 5 9.00 -14.71 1.48
N VAL A 6 9.05 -13.39 1.51
CA VAL A 6 7.90 -12.51 1.27
C VAL A 6 8.30 -11.39 0.33
N LEU A 7 7.60 -11.25 -0.79
CA LEU A 7 7.66 -10.03 -1.61
C LEU A 7 6.82 -8.93 -0.97
N ILE A 8 7.44 -7.79 -0.66
CA ILE A 8 6.74 -6.62 -0.12
C ILE A 8 6.13 -5.80 -1.26
N ALA A 9 4.80 -5.86 -1.38
CA ALA A 9 4.08 -5.20 -2.46
C ALA A 9 3.60 -3.79 -2.09
N THR A 10 3.19 -3.56 -0.85
CA THR A 10 2.78 -2.23 -0.37
C THR A 10 2.85 -2.10 1.16
N LYS A 11 2.93 -0.84 1.63
CA LYS A 11 2.83 -0.44 3.03
C LYS A 11 1.75 0.63 3.14
N THR A 12 0.86 0.50 4.12
CA THR A 12 -0.14 1.53 4.37
C THR A 12 0.47 2.71 5.09
N TYR A 13 -0.17 3.88 4.97
CA TYR A 13 0.15 5.01 5.83
C TYR A 13 0.06 4.60 7.32
N PRO A 14 0.98 5.05 8.19
CA PRO A 14 0.98 4.60 9.57
C PRO A 14 -0.29 4.97 10.32
N SER A 15 -0.69 4.08 11.22
CA SER A 15 -1.79 4.28 12.16
C SER A 15 -1.29 4.25 13.59
N ILE A 16 -1.92 5.07 14.43
CA ILE A 16 -1.62 5.19 15.85
C ILE A 16 -2.04 3.91 16.58
N SER A 17 -1.13 3.38 17.40
CA SER A 17 -1.31 2.18 18.19
C SER A 17 -1.02 2.48 19.65
N THR A 18 -1.92 2.12 20.57
CA THR A 18 -1.66 2.25 22.01
C THR A 18 -0.48 1.39 22.48
N LYS A 19 -0.20 0.28 21.81
CA LYS A 19 0.86 -0.67 22.20
C LYS A 19 2.22 -0.36 21.59
N TYR A 20 2.23 0.04 20.31
CA TYR A 20 3.48 0.23 19.54
C TYR A 20 3.70 1.68 19.12
N ARG A 21 2.86 2.60 19.61
CA ARG A 21 2.74 4.02 19.28
C ARG A 21 2.38 4.29 17.80
N GLU A 22 3.18 3.80 16.87
CA GLU A 22 2.97 3.85 15.42
C GLU A 22 3.08 2.46 14.79
N THR A 23 2.15 2.12 13.91
CA THR A 23 2.18 0.83 13.20
C THR A 23 1.80 0.99 11.75
N VAL A 24 2.43 0.20 10.88
CA VAL A 24 2.03 0.05 9.49
C VAL A 24 1.49 -1.36 9.26
N CYS A 25 0.59 -1.46 8.28
CA CYS A 25 0.21 -2.73 7.69
C CYS A 25 1.03 -2.94 6.41
N THR A 26 1.68 -4.09 6.30
CA THR A 26 2.43 -4.46 5.10
C THR A 26 1.69 -5.59 4.39
N ALA A 27 1.39 -5.39 3.10
CA ALA A 27 0.84 -6.44 2.25
C ALA A 27 1.90 -6.92 1.27
N GLY A 28 1.94 -8.24 1.07
CA GLY A 28 2.95 -8.89 0.26
C GLY A 28 2.51 -10.25 -0.25
N ILE A 29 3.41 -10.92 -0.96
CA ILE A 29 3.20 -12.26 -1.50
C ILE A 29 4.14 -13.22 -0.78
N LEU A 30 3.59 -14.28 -0.20
CA LEU A 30 4.38 -15.41 0.27
C LEU A 30 4.98 -16.13 -0.94
N LEU A 31 6.29 -16.37 -0.89
CA LEU A 31 7.02 -17.04 -1.95
C LEU A 31 7.50 -18.42 -1.47
N SER A 32 7.60 -19.36 -2.41
CA SER A 32 8.37 -20.58 -2.22
C SER A 32 9.88 -20.30 -2.14
N GLU A 33 10.70 -21.30 -1.82
CA GLU A 33 12.16 -21.14 -1.82
C GLU A 33 12.72 -20.78 -3.19
N ASP A 34 12.12 -21.31 -4.27
CA ASP A 34 12.40 -20.96 -5.67
C ASP A 34 11.67 -19.69 -6.15
N GLU A 35 11.14 -18.89 -5.22
CA GLU A 35 10.56 -17.56 -5.45
C GLU A 35 9.31 -17.53 -6.34
N LYS A 36 8.56 -18.64 -6.38
CA LYS A 36 7.25 -18.67 -7.03
C LYS A 36 6.17 -18.09 -6.10
N PRO A 37 5.23 -17.28 -6.63
CA PRO A 37 4.17 -16.69 -5.82
C PRO A 37 3.20 -17.76 -5.32
N GLN A 38 2.85 -17.72 -4.04
CA GLN A 38 1.93 -18.68 -3.43
C GLN A 38 0.60 -18.04 -3.03
N GLN A 39 0.64 -16.99 -2.20
CA GLN A 39 -0.56 -16.33 -1.70
C GLN A 39 -0.27 -14.92 -1.19
N TRP A 40 -1.31 -14.10 -1.15
CA TRP A 40 -1.27 -12.83 -0.43
C TRP A 40 -1.10 -13.05 1.07
N ILE A 41 -0.28 -12.22 1.70
CA ILE A 41 -0.16 -12.14 3.15
C ILE A 41 -0.19 -10.67 3.61
N ARG A 42 -0.63 -10.50 4.83
CA ARG A 42 -0.69 -9.25 5.59
C ARG A 42 0.16 -9.44 6.83
N ILE A 43 1.20 -8.65 6.97
CA ILE A 43 2.00 -8.59 8.19
C ILE A 43 1.59 -7.34 8.96
N TYR A 44 1.01 -7.55 10.15
CA TYR A 44 0.55 -6.48 11.03
C TYR A 44 0.59 -6.93 12.49
N PRO A 45 0.90 -6.04 13.44
CA PRO A 45 1.42 -4.68 13.25
C PRO A 45 2.93 -4.66 13.02
N ILE A 46 3.42 -3.68 12.26
CA ILE A 46 4.86 -3.44 12.08
C ILE A 46 5.22 -2.03 12.59
N PRO A 47 6.05 -1.90 13.63
CA PRO A 47 6.56 -0.62 14.11
C PRO A 47 7.71 -0.14 13.23
N PHE A 48 7.44 0.10 11.93
CA PHE A 48 8.48 0.24 10.89
C PHE A 48 9.50 1.35 11.18
N ARG A 49 9.08 2.46 11.81
CA ARG A 49 9.95 3.58 12.19
C ARG A 49 10.95 3.22 13.30
N TYR A 50 10.63 2.22 14.13
CA TYR A 50 11.44 1.78 15.28
C TYR A 50 12.30 0.56 14.98
N MET A 51 12.20 0.00 13.78
CA MET A 51 13.07 -1.11 13.39
C MET A 51 14.50 -0.62 13.16
N ASP A 52 15.47 -1.50 13.38
CA ASP A 52 16.86 -1.28 12.98
C ASP A 52 16.94 -0.93 11.49
N TYR A 53 17.86 -0.05 11.12
CA TYR A 53 17.92 0.54 9.78
C TYR A 53 18.07 -0.52 8.68
N ASP A 54 18.91 -1.53 8.91
CA ASP A 54 19.15 -2.68 8.03
C ASP A 54 17.92 -3.59 7.83
N LYS A 55 16.94 -3.51 8.74
CA LYS A 55 15.68 -4.27 8.67
C LYS A 55 14.54 -3.48 8.02
N ARG A 56 14.73 -2.18 7.75
CA ARG A 56 13.72 -1.34 7.08
C ARG A 56 13.71 -1.61 5.58
N TYR A 57 12.85 -2.52 5.16
CA TYR A 57 12.75 -2.92 3.76
C TYR A 57 12.03 -1.89 2.87
N PRO A 58 12.58 -1.59 1.67
CA PRO A 58 11.88 -0.81 0.67
C PRO A 58 10.75 -1.62 0.02
N ARG A 59 9.82 -0.91 -0.63
CA ARG A 59 8.80 -1.53 -1.48
C ARG A 59 9.48 -2.33 -2.60
N TRP A 60 8.88 -3.46 -2.98
CA TRP A 60 9.39 -4.41 -3.97
C TRP A 60 10.65 -5.17 -3.55
N SER A 61 10.87 -5.34 -2.24
CA SER A 61 11.92 -6.21 -1.73
C SER A 61 11.37 -7.60 -1.44
N ILE A 62 12.18 -8.63 -1.70
CA ILE A 62 12.00 -9.95 -1.13
C ILE A 62 12.72 -9.94 0.22
N ILE A 63 11.98 -10.18 1.28
CA ILE A 63 12.52 -10.36 2.63
C ILE A 63 12.40 -11.82 3.04
N ARG A 64 13.26 -12.27 3.95
CA ARG A 64 13.09 -13.50 4.71
C ARG A 64 12.78 -13.14 6.15
N ALA A 65 11.79 -13.79 6.75
CA ALA A 65 11.44 -13.58 8.15
C ALA A 65 10.71 -14.80 8.74
N GLU A 66 10.81 -14.99 10.06
CA GLU A 66 9.92 -15.90 10.75
C GLU A 66 8.51 -15.27 10.82
N ILE A 67 7.53 -15.92 10.20
CA ILE A 67 6.13 -15.47 10.19
C ILE A 67 5.19 -16.53 10.74
N SER A 68 4.21 -16.10 11.54
CA SER A 68 3.21 -16.96 12.16
C SER A 68 1.80 -16.39 11.97
N LYS A 69 0.79 -17.24 12.07
CA LYS A 69 -0.61 -16.82 11.91
C LYS A 69 -1.02 -15.88 13.04
N ASP A 70 -1.78 -14.82 12.76
CA ASP A 70 -2.39 -14.02 13.83
C ASP A 70 -3.69 -14.69 14.31
N GLU A 71 -3.64 -15.33 15.48
CA GLU A 71 -4.81 -15.98 16.11
C GLU A 71 -5.94 -14.99 16.42
N LYS A 72 -5.64 -13.70 16.56
CA LYS A 72 -6.64 -12.67 16.86
C LYS A 72 -7.33 -12.13 15.61
N ASP A 73 -6.93 -12.55 14.41
CA ASP A 73 -7.48 -12.06 13.16
C ASP A 73 -7.80 -13.22 12.20
N SER A 74 -9.08 -13.57 12.11
CA SER A 74 -9.53 -14.71 11.31
C SER A 74 -9.45 -14.54 9.78
N ARG A 75 -8.88 -13.44 9.28
CA ARG A 75 -8.60 -13.30 7.84
C ARG A 75 -7.48 -14.25 7.45
N LEU A 76 -7.64 -14.98 6.34
CA LEU A 76 -6.69 -15.99 5.87
C LEU A 76 -5.28 -15.43 5.64
N GLU A 77 -5.19 -14.17 5.25
CA GLU A 77 -3.93 -13.50 4.97
C GLU A 77 -3.29 -12.84 6.20
N SER A 78 -3.89 -12.90 7.41
CA SER A 78 -3.32 -12.22 8.58
C SER A 78 -2.19 -12.99 9.26
N PHE A 79 -0.99 -12.40 9.30
CA PHE A 79 0.23 -12.95 9.90
C PHE A 79 0.95 -11.91 10.76
N ARG A 80 1.77 -12.39 11.68
CA ARG A 80 2.77 -11.63 12.44
C ARG A 80 4.16 -12.05 12.00
N ALA A 81 5.11 -11.11 12.06
CA ALA A 81 6.51 -11.38 11.80
C ALA A 81 7.34 -11.14 13.06
N ASN A 82 8.36 -11.97 13.27
CA ASN A 82 9.41 -11.67 14.23
C ASN A 82 10.36 -10.63 13.60
N HIS A 83 10.22 -9.36 14.01
CA HIS A 83 10.93 -8.25 13.36
C HIS A 83 12.45 -8.36 13.45
N SER A 84 13.00 -9.01 14.49
CA SER A 84 14.45 -9.18 14.63
C SER A 84 15.05 -10.14 13.61
N THR A 85 14.23 -11.02 13.01
CA THR A 85 14.65 -12.03 12.02
C THR A 85 14.53 -11.55 10.58
N ILE A 86 14.11 -10.31 10.36
CA ILE A 86 13.90 -9.76 9.02
C ILE A 86 15.25 -9.57 8.34
N GLU A 87 15.41 -10.22 7.20
CA GLU A 87 16.56 -10.13 6.31
C GLU A 87 16.10 -9.66 4.94
N ILE A 88 16.74 -8.63 4.37
CA ILE A 88 16.45 -8.17 3.00
C ILE A 88 17.29 -8.99 2.03
N ILE A 89 16.67 -9.89 1.27
CA ILE A 89 17.37 -10.78 0.34
C ILE A 89 17.77 -10.03 -0.94
N ARG A 90 16.80 -9.37 -1.58
CA ARG A 90 17.02 -8.57 -2.79
C ARG A 90 15.86 -7.63 -3.07
N LYS A 91 16.11 -6.62 -3.90
CA LYS A 91 15.09 -5.68 -4.41
C LYS A 91 14.79 -5.95 -5.88
N ILE A 92 13.50 -5.99 -6.21
CA ILE A 92 13.03 -6.15 -7.58
C ILE A 92 12.95 -4.78 -8.25
N ASN A 93 13.71 -4.61 -9.31
CA ASN A 93 13.79 -3.36 -10.07
C ASN A 93 12.58 -3.19 -11.02
N THR A 94 12.66 -2.20 -11.89
CA THR A 94 11.63 -1.84 -12.87
C THR A 94 12.02 -2.21 -14.31
N SER A 95 13.07 -3.00 -14.51
CA SER A 95 13.56 -3.39 -15.83
C SER A 95 12.50 -4.16 -16.62
N ASN A 96 12.60 -4.10 -17.96
CA ASN A 96 11.69 -4.76 -18.90
C ASN A 96 10.21 -4.47 -18.60
N ASN A 97 9.88 -3.21 -18.32
CA ASN A 97 8.52 -2.79 -17.95
C ASN A 97 7.94 -3.62 -16.79
N TRP A 98 8.74 -3.79 -15.75
CA TRP A 98 8.38 -4.46 -14.49
C TRP A 98 8.05 -5.94 -14.67
N GLN A 99 8.67 -6.62 -15.64
CA GLN A 99 8.39 -8.02 -15.99
C GLN A 99 8.41 -8.96 -14.79
N GLU A 100 9.43 -8.86 -13.94
CA GLU A 100 9.55 -9.70 -12.75
C GLU A 100 8.49 -9.39 -11.69
N ARG A 101 8.10 -8.12 -11.52
CA ARG A 101 6.99 -7.80 -10.63
C ARG A 101 5.69 -8.39 -11.17
N LYS A 102 5.45 -8.29 -12.49
CA LYS A 102 4.28 -8.88 -13.15
C LYS A 102 4.21 -10.39 -12.90
N SER A 103 5.31 -11.12 -13.06
CA SER A 103 5.33 -12.58 -12.84
C SER A 103 5.05 -12.99 -11.39
N LEU A 104 5.27 -12.09 -10.41
CA LEU A 104 5.01 -12.36 -9.00
C LEU A 104 3.61 -11.93 -8.54
N LEU A 105 3.03 -10.84 -9.08
CA LEU A 105 1.70 -10.37 -8.68
C LEU A 105 0.57 -10.94 -9.52
N LEU A 106 0.70 -10.92 -10.85
CA LEU A 106 -0.42 -11.19 -11.75
C LEU A 106 -0.95 -12.63 -11.70
N PRO A 107 -0.17 -13.67 -11.33
CA PRO A 107 -0.74 -14.99 -11.05
C PRO A 107 -1.77 -15.01 -9.91
N LEU A 108 -1.75 -13.99 -9.03
CA LEU A 108 -2.69 -13.83 -7.91
C LEU A 108 -3.71 -12.71 -8.16
N LYS A 109 -3.95 -12.35 -9.43
CA LYS A 109 -4.96 -11.37 -9.85
C LYS A 109 -6.37 -11.93 -9.64
N PHE A 110 -7.26 -11.05 -9.22
CA PHE A 110 -8.70 -11.24 -9.19
C PHE A 110 -9.36 -10.34 -10.24
N ASP A 111 -10.50 -10.77 -10.75
CA ASP A 111 -11.26 -10.01 -11.74
C ASP A 111 -12.10 -8.90 -11.05
N SER A 112 -12.51 -9.13 -9.79
CA SER A 112 -13.37 -8.20 -9.05
C SER A 112 -13.16 -8.25 -7.54
N ILE A 113 -13.62 -7.19 -6.86
CA ILE A 113 -13.68 -7.17 -5.38
C ILE A 113 -14.68 -8.20 -4.87
N LYS A 114 -15.75 -8.47 -5.64
CA LYS A 114 -16.73 -9.50 -5.33
C LYS A 114 -16.08 -10.89 -5.26
N GLN A 115 -15.25 -11.24 -6.24
CA GLN A 115 -14.52 -12.52 -6.25
C GLN A 115 -13.61 -12.68 -5.02
N ILE A 116 -12.95 -11.61 -4.58
CA ILE A 116 -12.12 -11.63 -3.35
C ILE A 116 -12.99 -11.97 -2.13
N LYS A 117 -14.18 -11.35 -2.02
CA LYS A 117 -15.12 -11.60 -0.91
C LYS A 117 -15.68 -13.01 -0.92
N GLU A 118 -16.06 -13.54 -2.09
CA GLU A 118 -16.59 -14.89 -2.24
C GLU A 118 -15.57 -15.97 -1.85
N GLN A 119 -14.28 -15.70 -2.08
CA GLN A 119 -13.19 -16.57 -1.60
C GLN A 119 -12.81 -16.33 -0.13
N ASN A 120 -13.57 -15.51 0.60
CA ASN A 120 -13.32 -15.11 1.99
C ASN A 120 -11.90 -14.54 2.21
N LYS A 121 -11.38 -13.84 1.18
CA LYS A 121 -10.08 -13.20 1.17
C LYS A 121 -10.18 -11.73 1.57
N SER A 122 -9.07 -11.17 2.03
CA SER A 122 -8.97 -9.80 2.53
C SER A 122 -7.99 -8.92 1.77
N LEU A 123 -7.28 -9.51 0.81
CA LEU A 123 -6.29 -8.88 -0.05
C LEU A 123 -6.43 -9.40 -1.48
N GLY A 124 -6.07 -8.56 -2.44
CA GLY A 124 -5.95 -8.98 -3.83
C GLY A 124 -5.40 -7.87 -4.71
N ILE A 125 -5.00 -8.23 -5.93
CA ILE A 125 -4.76 -7.29 -7.00
C ILE A 125 -5.86 -7.42 -8.04
N ILE A 126 -6.43 -6.30 -8.45
CA ILE A 126 -7.46 -6.24 -9.50
C ILE A 126 -7.03 -5.28 -10.59
N LYS A 127 -7.51 -5.54 -11.80
CA LYS A 127 -7.43 -4.58 -12.90
C LYS A 127 -8.79 -3.87 -13.02
N PRO A 128 -8.87 -2.54 -12.91
CA PRO A 128 -10.10 -1.84 -13.23
C PRO A 128 -10.38 -1.97 -14.74
N GLN A 129 -11.62 -2.33 -15.10
CA GLN A 129 -12.07 -2.32 -16.48
C GLN A 129 -12.13 -0.88 -17.02
N ARG A 130 -12.60 0.05 -16.19
CA ARG A 130 -12.66 1.49 -16.52
C ARG A 130 -12.49 2.33 -15.27
N ILE A 131 -11.58 3.30 -15.31
CA ILE A 131 -11.44 4.30 -14.24
C ILE A 131 -12.28 5.51 -14.63
N LYS A 132 -13.29 5.84 -13.82
CA LYS A 132 -14.19 6.97 -14.06
C LYS A 132 -13.52 8.28 -13.74
N ARG A 133 -12.87 8.37 -12.57
CA ARG A 133 -12.10 9.55 -12.15
C ARG A 133 -11.24 9.27 -10.93
N TYR A 134 -10.19 10.07 -10.79
CA TYR A 134 -9.56 10.36 -9.50
C TYR A 134 -10.46 11.31 -8.68
N TYR A 135 -10.42 11.19 -7.36
CA TYR A 135 -11.00 12.17 -6.45
C TYR A 135 -10.05 12.52 -5.30
N CYS A 136 -10.19 13.74 -4.81
CA CYS A 136 -9.60 14.22 -3.57
C CYS A 136 -10.70 14.90 -2.76
N LYS A 137 -10.77 14.61 -1.46
CA LYS A 137 -11.67 15.33 -0.54
C LYS A 137 -10.93 15.70 0.75
N PRO A 138 -11.21 16.87 1.36
CA PRO A 138 -10.71 17.19 2.67
C PRO A 138 -11.14 16.18 3.73
N THR A 139 -10.32 16.02 4.76
CA THR A 139 -10.65 15.30 5.99
C THR A 139 -10.10 16.07 7.20
N GLU A 140 -10.38 15.57 8.39
CA GLU A 140 -9.94 16.16 9.66
C GLU A 140 -8.42 16.33 9.68
N ARG A 141 -7.94 17.53 10.03
CA ARG A 141 -6.51 17.84 10.19
C ARG A 141 -5.93 17.17 11.43
N GLU A 142 -6.69 17.12 12.49
CA GLU A 142 -6.25 16.58 13.77
C GLU A 142 -6.62 15.12 13.93
N TRP A 143 -5.80 14.37 14.65
CA TRP A 143 -6.16 13.04 15.10
C TRP A 143 -7.34 13.09 16.07
N GLN A 144 -8.08 11.99 16.20
CA GLN A 144 -9.13 11.92 17.22
C GLN A 144 -8.49 12.08 18.61
N PRO A 145 -9.14 12.70 19.61
CA PRO A 145 -8.52 12.99 20.91
C PRO A 145 -7.87 11.79 21.59
N LYS A 146 -8.48 10.60 21.46
CA LYS A 146 -7.90 9.34 21.98
C LYS A 146 -6.62 8.91 21.27
N GLN A 147 -6.51 9.20 19.98
CA GLN A 147 -5.32 8.90 19.18
C GLN A 147 -4.24 9.96 19.43
N GLN A 148 -4.62 11.22 19.53
CA GLN A 148 -3.71 12.32 19.87
C GLN A 148 -3.08 12.11 21.24
N ALA A 149 -3.86 11.70 22.25
CA ALA A 149 -3.35 11.37 23.58
C ALA A 149 -2.29 10.26 23.60
N VAL A 150 -2.30 9.34 22.62
CA VAL A 150 -1.26 8.29 22.49
C VAL A 150 0.02 8.88 21.90
N LEU A 151 -0.07 9.88 21.01
CA LEU A 151 1.09 10.60 20.48
C LEU A 151 1.70 11.54 21.52
N ASP A 152 0.85 12.19 22.31
CA ASP A 152 1.24 13.14 23.36
C ASP A 152 1.81 12.43 24.60
N GLN A 153 1.69 11.10 24.68
CA GLN A 153 2.27 10.31 25.76
C GLN A 153 3.80 10.30 25.62
N LEU A 154 4.43 11.30 26.24
CA LEU A 154 5.89 11.39 26.38
C LEU A 154 6.39 10.21 27.22
N ASP A 155 7.22 9.34 26.64
CA ASP A 155 8.18 8.62 27.47
C ASP A 155 9.30 9.59 27.80
N LEU A 156 9.72 9.65 29.06
CA LEU A 156 10.82 10.51 29.49
C LEU A 156 12.15 10.17 28.78
N PHE A 157 12.21 9.00 28.13
CA PHE A 157 13.40 8.42 27.50
C PHE A 157 13.26 8.17 26.00
N GLU A 158 12.12 8.52 25.38
CA GLU A 158 11.90 8.29 23.94
C GLU A 158 11.59 9.62 23.22
N GLU A 159 12.11 9.75 22.00
CA GLU A 159 11.82 10.91 21.13
C GLU A 159 10.33 11.02 20.81
N SER A 160 9.83 12.25 20.69
CA SER A 160 8.46 12.52 20.33
C SER A 160 8.15 12.06 18.90
N ILE A 161 6.97 11.48 18.71
CA ILE A 161 6.54 10.97 17.41
C ILE A 161 5.84 12.10 16.66
N ASP A 162 6.52 12.68 15.68
CA ASP A 162 5.86 13.53 14.70
C ASP A 162 5.18 12.64 13.64
N LEU A 163 3.99 12.12 13.98
CA LEU A 163 3.11 11.44 13.04
C LEU A 163 2.04 12.41 12.54
N GLU A 164 2.37 13.03 11.41
CA GLU A 164 1.47 13.95 10.72
C GLU A 164 0.20 13.23 10.23
N LYS A 165 -0.97 13.83 10.44
CA LYS A 165 -2.19 13.42 9.76
C LYS A 165 -2.35 14.17 8.45
N ILE A 166 -2.56 13.43 7.36
CA ILE A 166 -2.82 14.04 6.06
C ILE A 166 -4.28 14.53 6.01
N PRO A 167 -4.53 15.83 5.79
CA PRO A 167 -5.88 16.39 5.85
C PRO A 167 -6.67 16.21 4.55
N TYR A 168 -6.26 15.24 3.72
CA TYR A 168 -6.87 14.92 2.44
C TYR A 168 -6.97 13.42 2.27
N GLN A 169 -8.09 12.98 1.69
CA GLN A 169 -8.28 11.61 1.25
C GLN A 169 -8.31 11.55 -0.27
N PHE A 170 -7.34 10.82 -0.82
CA PHE A 170 -7.22 10.50 -2.24
C PHE A 170 -7.96 9.21 -2.57
N GLY A 171 -8.41 9.05 -3.82
CA GLY A 171 -9.03 7.81 -4.25
C GLY A 171 -9.42 7.77 -5.73
N TYR A 172 -9.98 6.64 -6.14
CA TYR A 172 -10.53 6.44 -7.48
C TYR A 172 -11.99 5.98 -7.42
N GLU A 173 -12.76 6.42 -8.41
CA GLU A 173 -14.03 5.82 -8.80
C GLU A 173 -13.79 5.00 -10.07
N PHE A 174 -14.15 3.71 -10.07
CA PHE A 174 -13.86 2.80 -11.17
C PHE A 174 -14.90 1.68 -11.27
N THR A 175 -14.88 0.97 -12.39
CA THR A 175 -15.61 -0.26 -12.64
C THR A 175 -14.61 -1.41 -12.75
N ASP A 176 -14.84 -2.52 -12.04
CA ASP A 176 -14.00 -3.72 -12.13
C ASP A 176 -14.39 -4.62 -13.31
N GLU A 177 -13.68 -5.74 -13.53
CA GLU A 177 -13.94 -6.63 -14.68
C GLU A 177 -15.28 -7.39 -14.57
N ALA A 178 -15.90 -7.43 -13.38
CA ALA A 178 -17.25 -7.96 -13.19
C ALA A 178 -18.36 -6.92 -13.47
N GLY A 179 -17.99 -5.67 -13.75
CA GLY A 179 -18.93 -4.58 -14.03
C GLY A 179 -19.42 -3.83 -12.79
N ASP A 180 -18.93 -4.17 -11.59
CA ASP A 180 -19.33 -3.51 -10.35
C ASP A 180 -18.64 -2.14 -10.22
N GLN A 181 -19.40 -1.14 -9.75
CA GLN A 181 -18.87 0.20 -9.52
C GLN A 181 -18.32 0.34 -8.09
N HIS A 182 -17.13 0.91 -7.99
CA HIS A 182 -16.42 1.10 -6.73
C HIS A 182 -15.98 2.55 -6.54
N LYS A 183 -15.97 2.99 -5.30
CA LYS A 183 -15.35 4.23 -4.84
C LYS A 183 -14.41 3.91 -3.68
N CYS A 184 -13.12 3.81 -3.97
CA CYS A 184 -12.13 3.38 -2.99
C CYS A 184 -11.14 4.50 -2.69
N SER A 185 -10.92 4.74 -1.40
CA SER A 185 -9.81 5.58 -0.94
C SER A 185 -8.47 4.88 -1.10
N ILE A 186 -7.41 5.66 -1.26
CA ILE A 186 -6.03 5.19 -1.27
C ILE A 186 -5.45 5.36 0.13
N SER A 187 -4.90 4.27 0.68
CA SER A 187 -4.20 4.23 1.96
C SER A 187 -2.71 3.91 1.82
N ASP A 188 -2.19 3.95 0.58
CA ASP A 188 -0.79 3.71 0.24
C ASP A 188 0.12 4.82 0.81
N TRP A 189 1.14 4.42 1.58
CA TRP A 189 2.12 5.35 2.16
C TRP A 189 2.82 6.19 1.09
N GLU A 190 3.11 5.64 -0.10
CA GLU A 190 3.86 6.37 -1.13
C GLU A 190 3.07 7.57 -1.68
N ILE A 191 1.73 7.49 -1.71
CA ILE A 191 0.88 8.60 -2.14
C ILE A 191 0.82 9.70 -1.09
N MET A 192 0.75 9.33 0.19
CA MET A 192 0.82 10.30 1.28
C MET A 192 2.20 10.96 1.36
N GLN A 193 3.27 10.19 1.15
CA GLN A 193 4.63 10.71 1.11
C GLN A 193 4.85 11.61 -0.11
N LEU A 194 4.25 11.33 -1.27
CA LEU A 194 4.26 12.22 -2.43
C LEU A 194 3.64 13.57 -2.08
N TYR A 195 2.45 13.56 -1.46
CA TYR A 195 1.79 14.79 -1.02
C TYR A 195 2.68 15.61 -0.06
N ARG A 196 3.26 14.97 0.96
CA ARG A 196 4.17 15.65 1.91
C ARG A 196 5.37 16.25 1.18
N SER A 197 6.03 15.44 0.36
CA SER A 197 7.21 15.87 -0.41
C SER A 197 6.88 17.05 -1.34
N CYS A 198 5.74 17.05 -2.01
CA CYS A 198 5.33 18.18 -2.86
C CYS A 198 5.00 19.45 -2.07
N ARG A 199 4.40 19.32 -0.88
CA ARG A 199 4.10 20.45 0.01
C ARG A 199 5.38 21.04 0.60
N ASP A 200 6.26 20.19 1.10
CA ASP A 200 7.45 20.60 1.84
C ASP A 200 8.48 21.27 0.90
N ASN A 201 8.51 20.88 -0.38
CA ASN A 201 9.33 21.50 -1.41
C ASN A 201 8.67 22.70 -2.13
N SER A 202 7.42 23.05 -1.79
CA SER A 202 6.73 24.20 -2.40
C SER A 202 7.35 25.52 -1.91
N GLN A 203 7.55 26.43 -2.87
CA GLN A 203 8.05 27.80 -2.62
C GLN A 203 6.93 28.79 -2.27
N ALA A 204 5.69 28.33 -2.15
CA ALA A 204 4.56 29.19 -1.83
C ALA A 204 4.67 29.79 -0.41
N SER A 205 4.10 30.98 -0.23
CA SER A 205 4.30 31.82 0.95
C SER A 205 3.55 31.35 2.21
N ASN A 206 2.50 30.55 2.07
CA ASN A 206 1.68 30.07 3.19
C ASN A 206 1.23 28.61 3.01
N LEU A 207 0.83 27.98 4.12
CA LEU A 207 0.48 26.56 4.14
C LEU A 207 -0.62 26.19 3.14
N LEU A 208 -1.71 26.96 3.07
CA LEU A 208 -2.82 26.68 2.16
C LEU A 208 -2.36 26.67 0.69
N ALA A 209 -1.51 27.63 0.30
CA ALA A 209 -0.94 27.68 -1.03
C ALA A 209 0.00 26.50 -1.31
N LYS A 210 0.83 26.10 -0.34
CA LYS A 210 1.69 24.91 -0.44
C LYS A 210 0.87 23.63 -0.61
N GLU A 211 -0.20 23.49 0.17
CA GLU A 211 -1.13 22.36 0.08
C GLU A 211 -1.81 22.31 -1.28
N GLN A 212 -2.31 23.45 -1.79
CA GLN A 212 -2.96 23.52 -3.09
C GLN A 212 -2.01 23.13 -4.24
N GLU A 213 -0.76 23.60 -4.21
CA GLU A 213 0.26 23.19 -5.18
C GLU A 213 0.53 21.68 -5.10
N SER A 214 0.64 21.15 -3.89
CA SER A 214 0.84 19.72 -3.66
C SER A 214 -0.33 18.87 -4.19
N LEU A 215 -1.58 19.28 -3.90
CA LEU A 215 -2.78 18.62 -4.40
C LEU A 215 -2.83 18.59 -5.93
N ASN A 216 -2.41 19.68 -6.59
CA ASN A 216 -2.34 19.74 -8.05
C ASN A 216 -1.30 18.76 -8.60
N LYS A 217 -0.11 18.67 -7.99
CA LYS A 217 0.94 17.71 -8.38
C LYS A 217 0.51 16.26 -8.16
N VAL A 218 -0.12 15.96 -7.03
CA VAL A 218 -0.67 14.62 -6.73
C VAL A 218 -1.76 14.26 -7.74
N LYS A 219 -2.68 15.19 -8.05
CA LYS A 219 -3.70 15.01 -9.08
C LYS A 219 -3.08 14.68 -10.44
N GLN A 220 -2.15 15.51 -10.92
CA GLN A 220 -1.47 15.29 -12.20
C GLN A 220 -0.80 13.91 -12.25
N LYS A 221 -0.13 13.50 -11.16
CA LYS A 221 0.53 12.20 -11.08
C LYS A 221 -0.47 11.03 -11.15
N LEU A 222 -1.54 11.09 -10.36
CA LEU A 222 -2.55 10.04 -10.27
C LEU A 222 -3.45 9.97 -11.50
N GLU A 223 -3.72 11.09 -12.17
CA GLU A 223 -4.41 11.13 -13.46
C GLU A 223 -3.49 10.62 -14.59
N GLY A 224 -2.21 11.00 -14.59
CA GLY A 224 -1.22 10.44 -15.52
C GLY A 224 -1.05 8.93 -15.39
N PHE A 225 -1.22 8.38 -14.18
CA PHE A 225 -1.23 6.93 -14.00
C PHE A 225 -2.35 6.22 -14.77
N ILE A 226 -3.52 6.85 -14.92
CA ILE A 226 -4.65 6.30 -15.67
C ILE A 226 -4.32 6.26 -17.18
N VAL A 227 -3.66 7.29 -17.69
CA VAL A 227 -3.42 7.46 -19.13
C VAL A 227 -2.24 6.63 -19.63
N ASP A 228 -1.13 6.66 -18.89
CA ASP A 228 0.14 6.15 -19.44
C ASP A 228 0.44 4.68 -19.08
N ASN A 229 -0.36 4.06 -18.22
CA ASN A 229 0.00 2.80 -17.58
C ASN A 229 -1.12 1.77 -17.58
N ASP A 230 -0.73 0.51 -17.56
CA ASP A 230 -1.59 -0.64 -17.28
C ASP A 230 -1.86 -0.71 -15.77
N LEU A 231 -2.67 0.23 -15.27
CA LEU A 231 -2.87 0.45 -13.85
C LEU A 231 -3.70 -0.67 -13.22
N HIS A 232 -3.16 -1.25 -12.15
CA HIS A 232 -3.81 -2.22 -11.28
C HIS A 232 -3.88 -1.69 -9.86
N PHE A 233 -4.90 -2.13 -9.12
CA PHE A 233 -5.11 -1.77 -7.72
C PHE A 233 -4.84 -2.97 -6.83
N ILE A 234 -3.90 -2.82 -5.90
CA ILE A 234 -3.78 -3.72 -4.75
C ILE A 234 -4.82 -3.24 -3.74
N VAL A 235 -5.81 -4.07 -3.46
CA VAL A 235 -6.94 -3.77 -2.58
C VAL A 235 -6.87 -4.58 -1.31
N GLY A 236 -7.42 -4.02 -0.23
CA GLY A 236 -7.54 -4.72 1.03
C GLY A 236 -8.64 -4.17 1.92
N ASN A 237 -9.09 -4.99 2.88
CA ASN A 237 -10.09 -4.58 3.87
C ASN A 237 -9.50 -4.35 5.27
N LEU A 238 -10.32 -3.85 6.19
CA LEU A 238 -10.01 -3.77 7.62
C LEU A 238 -10.63 -4.94 8.37
N LYS A 239 -10.01 -5.36 9.48
CA LYS A 239 -10.47 -6.49 10.31
C LYS A 239 -11.95 -6.37 10.70
N ASN A 240 -12.37 -5.16 11.10
CA ASN A 240 -13.73 -4.85 11.55
C ASN A 240 -14.67 -4.41 10.42
N HIS A 241 -14.16 -4.25 9.20
CA HIS A 241 -14.95 -3.83 8.01
C HIS A 241 -14.63 -4.74 6.83
N ARG A 242 -14.91 -6.05 6.97
CA ARG A 242 -14.51 -7.06 5.98
C ARG A 242 -15.10 -6.87 4.59
N ASN A 243 -16.27 -6.23 4.52
CA ASN A 243 -16.98 -5.99 3.27
C ASN A 243 -16.57 -4.68 2.57
N SER A 244 -15.75 -3.84 3.21
CA SER A 244 -15.28 -2.57 2.67
C SER A 244 -13.82 -2.68 2.27
N PHE A 245 -13.55 -2.44 0.99
CA PHE A 245 -12.21 -2.49 0.43
C PHE A 245 -11.71 -1.09 0.08
N MET A 246 -10.42 -0.90 0.25
CA MET A 246 -9.69 0.31 -0.11
C MET A 246 -8.48 -0.06 -0.94
N ILE A 247 -7.98 0.90 -1.71
CA ILE A 247 -6.75 0.75 -2.46
C ILE A 247 -5.61 0.92 -1.46
N ILE A 248 -4.83 -0.13 -1.26
CA ILE A 248 -3.67 -0.12 -0.36
C ILE A 248 -2.35 -0.01 -1.13
N GLY A 249 -2.37 -0.16 -2.45
CA GLY A 249 -1.21 0.04 -3.31
C GLY A 249 -1.58 0.20 -4.78
N LEU A 250 -0.77 0.96 -5.52
CA LEU A 250 -0.89 1.09 -6.98
C LEU A 250 0.20 0.31 -7.69
N PHE A 251 -0.16 -0.46 -8.72
CA PHE A 251 0.78 -1.16 -9.61
C PHE A 251 0.57 -0.70 -11.04
N TYR A 252 1.52 0.04 -11.61
CA TYR A 252 1.36 0.82 -12.84
C TYR A 252 2.51 0.61 -13.84
N PRO A 253 2.74 -0.61 -14.35
CA PRO A 253 3.66 -0.78 -15.49
C PRO A 253 3.17 0.01 -16.71
N LYS A 254 4.07 0.48 -17.55
CA LYS A 254 3.72 1.23 -18.77
C LYS A 254 2.87 0.38 -19.71
N LEU A 255 1.95 1.02 -20.43
CA LEU A 255 1.26 0.37 -21.54
C LEU A 255 2.30 -0.02 -22.60
N VAL A 256 2.29 -1.28 -23.03
CA VAL A 256 3.10 -1.72 -24.17
C VAL A 256 2.27 -1.42 -25.40
N GLN A 257 2.69 -0.45 -26.22
CA GLN A 257 2.19 -0.36 -27.59
C GLN A 257 2.71 -1.61 -28.29
N LEU A 258 1.80 -2.52 -28.67
CA LEU A 258 2.12 -3.52 -29.67
C LEU A 258 2.39 -2.72 -30.95
N GLU A 259 3.66 -2.46 -31.27
CA GLU A 259 4.04 -2.17 -32.65
C GLU A 259 3.39 -3.30 -33.46
N GLN A 260 2.44 -2.94 -34.33
CA GLN A 260 1.95 -3.85 -35.34
C GLN A 260 3.19 -4.41 -36.01
N LEU A 261 3.48 -5.69 -35.78
CA LEU A 261 4.41 -6.44 -36.60
C LEU A 261 3.89 -6.24 -38.03
N SER A 262 4.54 -5.33 -38.75
CA SER A 262 4.41 -5.20 -40.19
C SER A 262 4.92 -6.52 -40.74
N LEU A 263 4.01 -7.48 -40.87
CA LEU A 263 4.24 -8.69 -41.63
C LEU A 263 4.49 -8.20 -43.06
N PHE A 264 5.70 -8.50 -43.52
CA PHE A 264 6.14 -8.42 -44.91
C PHE A 264 5.08 -8.97 -45.87
#